data_AF-A0A097P9N1-F1
#
_entry.id   AF-A0A097P9N1-F1
#
_cell.length_a   1.000
_cell.length_b   1.000
_cell.length_c   1.000
_cell.angle_alpha   90.00
_cell.angle_beta   90.00
_cell.angle_gamma   90.00
#
_symmetry.space_group_name_H-M   'P 1'
#
loop_
_entity.id
_entity.type
_entity.pdbx_description
1 polymer ?
#
loop_
_entity_poly.entity_id
_entity_poly.type
_entity_poly.pdbx_seq_one_letter_code
_entity_poly.pdbx_strand_id
1 'polypeptide(L)'
;ATVLAHSIFKEGLRNVTAGANPISLKRGMDKACEAILSELKKASKVVANKTEIEQVATISANSDSAIGKMIAEAMDKVGKDGVITVEEAKGISDELDVVEGMQFDRGYLSPYFITNPEKMITEFNNPYILLYDKKISSLKEMLPILEAVNKTGRPLLIVAEDVDGEALATLVVNRLRGALQIAAV
;
A
#
# COMPACT_ATOMS: atom_id res chain seq x y z
N ALA A 1 -12.12 0.14 13.75
CA ALA A 1 -13.39 0.29 12.99
C ALA A 1 -14.42 -0.79 13.32
N THR A 2 -14.04 -2.08 13.35
CA THR A 2 -14.94 -3.23 13.56
C THR A 2 -15.75 -3.18 14.86
N VAL A 3 -15.14 -2.82 16.00
CA VAL A 3 -15.83 -2.69 17.29
C VAL A 3 -16.91 -1.60 17.26
N LEU A 4 -16.58 -0.43 16.72
CA LEU A 4 -17.53 0.68 16.58
C LEU A 4 -18.68 0.29 15.64
N ALA A 5 -18.37 -0.33 14.50
CA ALA A 5 -19.38 -0.80 13.55
C ALA A 5 -20.35 -1.80 14.20
N HIS A 6 -19.83 -2.76 14.97
CA HIS A 6 -20.66 -3.72 15.69
C HIS A 6 -21.60 -3.02 16.69
N SER A 7 -21.06 -2.12 17.52
CA SER A 7 -21.85 -1.40 18.53
C SER A 7 -22.92 -0.51 17.91
N ILE A 8 -22.58 0.24 16.86
CA ILE A 8 -23.52 1.11 16.13
C ILE A 8 -24.63 0.27 15.49
N PHE A 9 -24.27 -0.85 14.85
CA PHE A 9 -25.23 -1.74 14.22
C PHE A 9 -26.17 -2.38 15.24
N LYS A 10 -25.63 -2.90 16.36
CA LYS A 10 -26.40 -3.55 17.42
C LYS A 10 -27.43 -2.61 18.03
N GLU A 11 -27.02 -1.40 18.40
CA GLU A 11 -27.94 -0.41 18.98
C GLU A 11 -28.89 0.17 17.93
N GLY A 12 -28.45 0.33 16.68
CA GLY A 12 -29.30 0.71 15.57
C GLY A 12 -30.43 -0.30 15.35
N LEU A 13 -30.10 -1.59 15.29
CA LEU A 13 -31.07 -2.67 15.11
C LEU A 13 -32.09 -2.72 16.25
N ARG A 14 -31.65 -2.57 17.50
CA ARG A 14 -32.53 -2.52 18.67
C ARG A 14 -33.58 -1.40 18.57
N ASN A 15 -33.17 -0.20 18.15
CA ASN A 15 -34.09 0.92 17.99
C ASN A 15 -35.06 0.72 16.82
N VAL A 16 -34.60 0.11 15.72
CA VAL A 16 -35.48 -0.25 14.60
C VAL A 16 -36.51 -1.29 15.03
N THR A 17 -36.11 -2.31 15.81
CA THR A 17 -37.06 -3.31 16.34
C THR A 17 -38.07 -2.71 17.32
N ALA A 18 -37.73 -1.59 17.98
CA ALA A 18 -38.64 -0.83 18.83
C ALA A 18 -39.60 0.09 18.05
N GLY A 19 -39.57 0.06 16.71
CA GLY A 19 -40.47 0.82 15.84
C GLY A 19 -39.90 2.16 15.34
N ALA A 20 -38.63 2.48 15.61
CA ALA A 20 -38.01 3.69 15.07
C ALA A 20 -37.81 3.59 13.55
N ASN A 21 -38.01 4.70 12.84
CA ASN A 21 -37.78 4.76 11.39
C ASN A 21 -36.27 4.64 11.07
N PRO A 22 -35.83 3.61 10.31
CA PRO A 22 -34.41 3.38 10.01
C PRO A 22 -33.73 4.53 9.26
N ILE A 23 -34.46 5.22 8.39
CA ILE A 23 -33.95 6.35 7.59
C ILE A 23 -33.66 7.55 8.49
N SER A 24 -34.57 7.85 9.43
CA SER A 24 -34.37 8.91 10.41
C SER A 24 -33.19 8.62 11.34
N LEU A 25 -33.04 7.35 11.74
CA LEU A 25 -31.95 6.90 12.61
C LEU A 25 -30.59 7.01 11.91
N LYS A 26 -30.48 6.54 10.66
CA LYS A 26 -29.28 6.76 9.83
C LYS A 26 -28.93 8.24 9.73
N ARG A 27 -29.91 9.09 9.38
CA ARG A 27 -29.68 10.54 9.25
C ARG A 27 -29.20 11.18 10.57
N GLY A 28 -29.69 10.69 11.70
CA GLY A 28 -29.20 11.12 13.02
C GLY A 28 -27.75 10.69 13.27
N MET A 29 -27.41 9.45 12.92
CA MET A 29 -26.05 8.92 13.02
C MET A 29 -25.06 9.66 12.12
N ASP A 30 -25.45 9.99 10.88
CA ASP A 30 -24.62 10.74 9.94
C ASP A 30 -24.30 12.14 10.48
N LYS A 31 -25.32 12.86 10.99
CA LYS A 31 -25.13 14.18 11.63
C LYS A 31 -24.26 14.11 12.88
N ALA A 32 -24.43 13.07 13.70
CA ALA A 32 -23.60 12.86 14.88
C ALA A 32 -22.14 12.58 14.47
N CYS A 33 -21.93 11.77 13.43
CA CYS A 33 -20.60 11.49 12.88
C CYS A 33 -19.92 12.78 12.40
N GLU A 34 -20.62 13.63 11.65
CA GLU A 34 -20.09 14.92 11.21
C GLU A 34 -19.71 15.84 12.37
N ALA A 35 -20.56 15.94 13.40
CA ALA A 35 -20.28 16.74 14.59
C ALA A 35 -19.08 16.20 15.38
N ILE A 36 -18.99 14.87 15.54
CA ILE A 36 -17.86 14.20 16.20
C ILE A 36 -16.57 14.44 15.40
N LEU A 37 -16.60 14.31 14.07
CA LEU A 37 -15.44 14.57 13.22
C LEU A 37 -14.98 16.03 13.31
N SER A 38 -15.92 16.98 13.37
CA SER A 38 -15.60 18.40 13.55
C SER A 38 -14.89 18.62 14.88
N GLU A 39 -15.39 18.03 15.97
CA GLU A 39 -14.79 18.20 17.29
C GLU A 39 -13.44 17.47 17.41
N LEU A 40 -13.33 16.28 16.83
CA LEU A 40 -12.08 15.52 16.79
C LEU A 40 -10.98 16.28 16.05
N LYS A 41 -11.32 17.00 14.97
CA LYS A 41 -10.39 17.89 14.26
C LYS A 41 -9.97 19.11 15.08
N LYS A 42 -10.81 19.60 16.01
CA LYS A 42 -10.41 20.69 16.92
C LYS A 42 -9.55 20.20 18.06
N ALA A 43 -9.83 18.98 18.54
CA ALA A 43 -9.06 18.34 19.61
C ALA A 43 -7.73 17.76 19.12
N SER A 44 -7.53 17.60 17.80
CA SER A 44 -6.30 17.06 17.25
C SER A 44 -5.13 18.03 17.43
N LYS A 45 -3.99 17.49 17.82
CA LYS A 45 -2.73 18.24 17.90
C LYS A 45 -1.89 17.94 16.67
N VAL A 46 -1.56 18.96 15.90
CA VAL A 46 -0.66 18.83 14.75
C VAL A 46 0.77 18.60 15.25
N VAL A 47 1.39 17.52 14.78
CA VAL A 47 2.79 17.19 15.07
C VAL A 47 3.65 17.85 14.00
N ALA A 48 4.47 18.83 14.40
CA ALA A 48 5.26 19.62 13.46
C ALA A 48 6.77 19.51 13.72
N ASN A 49 7.17 19.30 14.96
CA ASN A 49 8.57 19.33 15.37
C ASN A 49 9.16 17.92 15.37
N LYS A 50 10.45 17.82 15.03
CA LYS A 50 11.20 16.55 15.04
C LYS A 50 11.07 15.78 16.37
N THR A 51 11.12 16.49 17.49
CA THR A 51 10.96 15.90 18.83
C THR A 51 9.57 15.31 19.06
N GLU A 52 8.52 15.95 18.54
CA GLU A 52 7.16 15.42 18.66
C GLU A 52 6.96 14.20 17.74
N ILE A 53 7.58 14.20 16.55
CA ILE A 53 7.63 13.05 15.65
C ILE A 53 8.31 11.86 16.34
N GLU A 54 9.48 12.09 16.93
CA GLU A 54 10.23 11.09 17.69
C GLU A 54 9.39 10.50 18.82
N GLN A 55 8.72 11.35 19.62
CA GLN A 55 7.86 10.88 20.70
C GLN A 55 6.70 10.00 20.22
N VAL A 56 6.01 10.40 19.15
CA VAL A 56 4.91 9.61 18.58
C VAL A 56 5.43 8.30 18.01
N ALA A 57 6.57 8.32 17.34
CA ALA A 57 7.21 7.13 16.78
C ALA A 57 7.65 6.17 17.89
N THR A 58 8.27 6.66 18.97
CA THR A 58 8.67 5.87 20.14
C THR A 58 7.48 5.18 20.80
N ILE A 59 6.38 5.89 21.04
CA ILE A 59 5.18 5.29 21.64
C ILE A 59 4.57 4.23 20.70
N SER A 60 4.58 4.49 19.40
CA SER A 60 4.08 3.54 18.38
C SER A 60 4.97 2.30 18.25
N ALA A 61 6.27 2.45 18.52
CA ALA A 61 7.27 1.38 18.57
C ALA A 61 7.37 0.72 19.97
N ASN A 62 6.29 0.68 20.74
CA ASN A 62 6.25 0.08 22.08
C ASN A 62 7.28 0.66 23.08
N SER A 63 7.46 1.98 23.07
CA SER A 63 8.43 2.73 23.89
C SER A 63 9.90 2.51 23.52
N ASP A 64 10.18 2.09 22.28
CA ASP A 64 11.55 2.03 21.75
C ASP A 64 12.02 3.42 21.27
N SER A 65 12.97 4.00 22.01
CA SER A 65 13.54 5.30 21.67
C SER A 65 14.49 5.25 20.47
N ALA A 66 15.18 4.13 20.23
CA ALA A 66 16.11 4.01 19.12
C ALA A 66 15.36 4.04 17.78
N ILE A 67 14.28 3.26 17.67
CA ILE A 67 13.40 3.24 16.49
C ILE A 67 12.73 4.61 16.29
N GLY A 68 12.23 5.22 17.37
CA GLY A 68 11.60 6.53 17.28
C GLY A 68 12.53 7.62 16.75
N LYS A 69 13.79 7.61 17.20
CA LYS A 69 14.83 8.52 16.71
C LYS A 69 15.16 8.27 15.23
N MET A 70 15.30 7.02 14.82
CA MET A 70 15.53 6.67 13.41
C MET A 70 14.41 7.16 12.50
N ILE A 71 13.15 6.94 12.88
CA ILE A 71 11.99 7.41 12.09
C ILE A 71 12.00 8.95 11.97
N ALA A 72 12.27 9.65 13.08
CA ALA A 72 12.35 11.10 13.07
C ALA A 72 13.51 11.62 12.19
N GLU A 73 14.65 10.93 12.17
CA GLU A 73 15.77 11.24 11.27
C GLU A 73 15.44 10.94 9.80
N ALA A 74 14.74 9.84 9.51
CA ALA A 74 14.28 9.50 8.17
C ALA A 74 13.36 10.59 7.61
N MET A 75 12.32 10.95 8.37
CA MET A 75 11.34 11.99 7.98
C MET A 75 11.98 13.37 7.79
N ASP A 76 13.02 13.69 8.55
CA ASP A 76 13.77 14.96 8.41
C ASP A 76 14.58 15.00 7.11
N LYS A 77 15.13 13.86 6.66
CA LYS A 77 15.87 13.75 5.40
C LYS A 77 14.96 13.74 4.17
N VAL A 78 13.85 12.98 4.19
CA VAL A 78 12.95 12.84 3.02
C VAL A 78 11.87 13.92 2.95
N GLY A 79 11.63 14.65 4.04
CA GLY A 79 10.54 15.61 4.15
C GLY A 79 9.20 14.97 4.52
N LYS A 80 8.18 15.80 4.78
CA LYS A 80 6.87 15.32 5.27
C LYS A 80 6.10 14.44 4.29
N ASP A 81 6.31 14.67 2.99
CA ASP A 81 5.64 13.94 1.90
C ASP A 81 6.57 12.88 1.27
N GLY A 82 7.73 12.63 1.88
CA GLY A 82 8.68 11.63 1.43
C GLY A 82 8.22 10.21 1.70
N VAL A 83 8.64 9.27 0.85
CA VAL A 83 8.34 7.85 1.00
C VAL A 83 9.42 7.22 1.87
N ILE A 84 9.01 6.48 2.90
CA ILE A 84 9.89 5.70 3.77
C ILE A 84 9.57 4.23 3.57
N THR A 85 10.58 3.44 3.22
CA THR A 85 10.50 1.98 3.13
C THR A 85 11.37 1.36 4.22
N VAL A 86 11.01 0.15 4.65
CA VAL A 86 11.77 -0.62 5.64
C VAL A 86 12.11 -1.96 5.01
N GLU A 87 13.39 -2.30 5.00
CA GLU A 87 13.91 -3.57 4.50
C GLU A 87 14.61 -4.34 5.62
N GLU A 88 14.55 -5.67 5.54
CA GLU A 88 15.28 -6.53 6.49
C GLU A 88 16.74 -6.64 6.07
N ALA A 89 17.63 -6.05 6.87
CA ALA A 89 19.07 -6.20 6.70
C ALA A 89 19.57 -7.55 7.24
N LYS A 90 20.64 -8.10 6.64
CA LYS A 90 21.31 -9.32 7.14
C LYS A 90 22.23 -9.07 8.34
N GLY A 91 22.49 -7.79 8.66
CA GLY A 91 23.34 -7.36 9.77
C GLY A 91 22.59 -7.27 11.09
N ILE A 92 23.32 -6.95 12.17
CA ILE A 92 22.77 -6.70 13.51
C ILE A 92 22.53 -5.19 13.72
N SER A 93 23.14 -4.34 12.89
CA SER A 93 23.02 -2.89 12.96
C SER A 93 21.86 -2.39 12.13
N ASP A 94 21.14 -1.41 12.69
CA ASP A 94 20.16 -0.62 11.95
C ASP A 94 20.88 0.44 11.11
N GLU A 95 20.48 0.56 9.84
CA GLU A 95 21.06 1.51 8.89
C GLU A 95 19.96 2.41 8.31
N LEU A 96 20.32 3.65 8.01
CA LEU A 96 19.41 4.64 7.44
C LEU A 96 20.07 5.31 6.24
N ASP A 97 19.64 4.87 5.06
CA ASP A 97 20.11 5.37 3.78
C ASP A 97 19.01 6.08 3.02
N VAL A 98 19.39 7.15 2.34
CA VAL A 98 18.50 7.88 1.42
C VAL A 98 18.96 7.56 0.02
N VAL A 99 18.08 6.93 -0.75
CA VAL A 99 18.32 6.57 -2.14
C VAL A 99 17.37 7.33 -3.05
N GLU A 100 17.80 7.56 -4.29
CA GLU A 100 16.91 8.10 -5.31
C GLU A 100 15.88 7.04 -5.70
N GLY A 101 14.61 7.39 -5.57
CA GLY A 101 13.49 6.51 -5.88
C GLY A 101 12.21 7.31 -6.11
N MET A 102 11.16 6.61 -6.56
CA MET A 102 9.85 7.22 -6.77
C MET A 102 8.74 6.24 -6.44
N GLN A 103 7.60 6.78 -6.03
CA GLN A 103 6.34 6.05 -5.85
C GLN A 103 5.26 6.76 -6.66
N PHE A 104 4.32 5.98 -7.19
CA PHE A 104 3.15 6.48 -7.90
C PHE A 104 1.92 5.64 -7.53
N ASP A 105 0.74 6.23 -7.66
CA ASP A 105 -0.52 5.62 -7.23
C ASP A 105 -1.11 4.67 -8.29
N ARG A 106 -0.38 3.59 -8.59
CA ARG A 106 -0.87 2.46 -9.39
C ARG A 106 -0.48 1.13 -8.74
N GLY A 107 -1.44 0.22 -8.68
CA GLY A 107 -1.24 -1.12 -8.14
C GLY A 107 -1.13 -2.18 -9.23
N TYR A 108 -0.80 -3.41 -8.85
CA TYR A 108 -0.77 -4.53 -9.78
C TYR A 108 -2.14 -4.78 -10.42
N LEU A 109 -2.15 -5.12 -11.72
CA LEU A 109 -3.39 -5.42 -12.45
C LEU A 109 -4.05 -6.74 -12.02
N SER A 110 -3.28 -7.65 -11.41
CA SER A 110 -3.76 -8.94 -10.94
C SER A 110 -3.14 -9.33 -9.59
N PRO A 111 -3.92 -9.80 -8.60
CA PRO A 111 -3.39 -10.33 -7.34
C PRO A 111 -2.46 -11.53 -7.52
N TYR A 112 -2.50 -12.21 -8.67
CA TYR A 112 -1.61 -13.32 -8.97
C TYR A 112 -0.14 -12.90 -9.21
N PHE A 113 0.15 -11.60 -9.24
CA PHE A 113 1.52 -11.09 -9.26
C PHE A 113 2.19 -11.03 -7.88
N ILE A 114 1.43 -11.21 -6.80
CA ILE A 114 1.95 -11.17 -5.42
C ILE A 114 3.07 -12.19 -5.24
N THR A 115 4.21 -11.73 -4.71
CA THR A 115 5.36 -12.58 -4.37
C THR A 115 5.38 -12.93 -2.89
N ASN A 116 4.84 -12.06 -2.04
CA ASN A 116 4.73 -12.25 -0.60
C ASN A 116 3.24 -12.30 -0.20
N PRO A 117 2.65 -13.51 -0.04
CA PRO A 117 1.24 -13.67 0.29
C PRO A 117 0.83 -13.14 1.66
N GLU A 118 1.76 -13.03 2.61
CA GLU A 118 1.46 -12.54 3.96
C GLU A 118 1.25 -11.02 3.96
N LYS A 119 2.15 -10.31 3.27
CA LYS A 119 2.09 -8.86 3.13
C LYS A 119 1.21 -8.40 1.96
N MET A 120 0.80 -9.31 1.08
CA MET A 120 0.05 -9.02 -0.16
C MET A 120 0.79 -8.02 -1.08
N ILE A 121 2.11 -8.19 -1.19
CA ILE A 121 3.00 -7.31 -1.98
C ILE A 121 3.77 -8.07 -3.05
N THR A 122 4.21 -7.33 -4.05
CA THR A 122 5.11 -7.80 -5.11
C THR A 122 6.48 -7.16 -4.92
N GLU A 123 7.47 -7.98 -4.63
CA GLU A 123 8.86 -7.60 -4.38
C GLU A 123 9.75 -8.28 -5.41
N PHE A 124 10.60 -7.51 -6.08
CA PHE A 124 11.57 -8.03 -7.05
C PHE A 124 12.96 -7.52 -6.74
N ASN A 125 13.94 -8.44 -6.81
CA ASN A 125 15.35 -8.09 -6.67
C ASN A 125 15.96 -7.84 -8.05
N ASN A 126 16.56 -6.65 -8.22
CA ASN A 126 17.21 -6.22 -9.46
C ASN A 126 16.37 -6.47 -10.74
N PRO A 127 15.09 -6.04 -10.79
CA PRO A 127 14.24 -6.27 -11.95
C PRO A 127 14.67 -5.43 -13.15
N TYR A 128 14.30 -5.87 -14.35
CA TYR A 128 14.16 -4.97 -15.50
C TYR A 128 12.84 -4.20 -15.40
N ILE A 129 12.82 -2.95 -15.86
CA ILE A 129 11.62 -2.13 -15.92
C ILE A 129 11.36 -1.82 -17.39
N LEU A 130 10.21 -2.25 -17.89
CA LEU A 130 9.72 -1.89 -19.21
C LEU A 130 8.66 -0.81 -19.07
N LEU A 131 8.89 0.31 -19.74
CA LEU A 131 7.93 1.40 -19.85
C LEU A 131 7.32 1.37 -21.25
N TYR A 132 5.99 1.33 -21.33
CA TYR A 132 5.26 1.33 -22.59
C TYR A 132 4.11 2.34 -22.53
N ASP A 133 4.00 3.20 -23.54
CA ASP A 133 3.06 4.33 -23.54
C ASP A 133 1.67 3.98 -24.06
N LYS A 134 1.45 2.71 -24.45
CA LYS A 134 0.20 2.23 -25.03
C LYS A 134 -0.34 1.03 -24.26
N LYS A 135 -1.58 0.67 -24.59
CA LYS A 135 -2.22 -0.55 -24.15
C LYS A 135 -1.60 -1.82 -24.76
N ILE A 136 -1.41 -2.85 -23.95
CA ILE A 136 -0.93 -4.17 -24.34
C ILE A 136 -2.09 -5.18 -24.29
N SER A 137 -2.70 -5.45 -25.45
CA SER A 137 -3.75 -6.48 -25.57
C SER A 137 -3.25 -7.80 -26.15
N SER A 138 -2.07 -7.81 -26.78
CA SER A 138 -1.43 -9.01 -27.33
C SER A 138 0.05 -9.06 -26.98
N LEU A 139 0.56 -10.25 -26.67
CA LEU A 139 1.98 -10.43 -26.36
C LEU A 139 2.86 -10.59 -27.59
N LYS A 140 2.32 -10.64 -28.81
CA LYS A 140 3.10 -10.90 -30.04
C LYS A 140 4.28 -9.93 -30.20
N GLU A 141 4.05 -8.66 -29.94
CA GLU A 141 5.07 -7.60 -30.02
C GLU A 141 6.07 -7.66 -28.86
N MET A 142 5.67 -8.30 -27.76
CA MET A 142 6.43 -8.42 -26.51
C MET A 142 7.27 -9.70 -26.43
N LEU A 143 6.98 -10.70 -27.26
CA LEU A 143 7.66 -12.01 -27.24
C LEU A 143 9.19 -11.89 -27.27
N PRO A 144 9.82 -11.08 -28.14
CA PRO A 144 11.28 -10.97 -28.17
C PRO A 144 11.87 -10.46 -26.85
N ILE A 145 11.17 -9.53 -26.19
CA ILE A 145 11.58 -8.95 -24.92
C ILE A 145 11.42 -9.99 -23.80
N LEU A 146 10.28 -10.68 -23.75
CA LEU A 146 10.01 -11.72 -22.76
C LEU A 146 11.01 -12.88 -22.86
N GLU A 147 11.37 -13.30 -24.08
CA GLU A 147 12.39 -14.33 -24.30
C GLU A 147 13.78 -13.88 -23.84
N ALA A 148 14.15 -12.62 -24.14
CA ALA A 148 15.42 -12.07 -23.71
C ALA A 148 15.51 -11.99 -22.18
N VAL A 149 14.46 -11.51 -21.50
CA VAL A 149 14.39 -11.46 -20.04
C VAL A 149 14.46 -12.86 -19.44
N ASN A 150 13.70 -13.81 -19.99
CA ASN A 150 13.68 -15.19 -19.47
C ASN A 150 15.07 -15.83 -19.48
N LYS A 151 15.87 -15.58 -20.53
CA LYS A 151 17.25 -16.09 -20.62
C LYS A 151 18.17 -15.54 -19.52
N THR A 152 17.90 -14.33 -19.02
CA THR A 152 18.69 -13.73 -17.93
C THR A 152 18.27 -14.23 -16.55
N GLY A 153 17.08 -14.81 -16.42
CA GLY A 153 16.49 -15.21 -15.13
C GLY A 153 16.14 -14.05 -14.20
N ARG A 154 16.27 -12.79 -14.64
CA ARG A 154 15.93 -11.60 -13.86
C ARG A 154 14.42 -11.31 -13.95
N PRO A 155 13.80 -10.77 -12.88
CA PRO A 155 12.39 -10.36 -12.93
C PRO A 155 12.16 -9.19 -13.90
N LEU A 156 10.91 -9.02 -14.34
CA LEU A 156 10.46 -7.91 -15.18
C LEU A 156 9.23 -7.22 -14.58
N LEU A 157 9.31 -5.89 -14.44
CA LEU A 157 8.18 -5.02 -14.15
C LEU A 157 7.73 -4.34 -15.44
N ILE A 158 6.48 -4.54 -15.84
CA ILE A 158 5.86 -3.84 -16.96
C ILE A 158 5.04 -2.68 -16.38
N VAL A 159 5.31 -1.47 -16.87
CA VAL A 159 4.50 -0.28 -16.61
C VAL A 159 3.94 0.17 -17.96
N ALA A 160 2.62 0.06 -18.11
CA ALA A 160 1.94 0.40 -19.36
C ALA A 160 0.70 1.28 -19.10
N GLU A 161 0.07 1.79 -20.17
CA GLU A 161 -1.23 2.46 -20.04
C GLU A 161 -2.29 1.49 -19.47
N ASP A 162 -2.30 0.26 -20.01
CA ASP A 162 -3.17 -0.85 -19.61
C ASP A 162 -2.61 -2.18 -20.15
N VAL A 163 -2.84 -3.29 -19.44
CA VAL A 163 -2.53 -4.65 -19.91
C VAL A 163 -3.76 -5.52 -19.71
N ASP A 164 -4.38 -5.96 -20.81
CA ASP A 164 -5.69 -6.59 -20.76
C ASP A 164 -5.82 -7.85 -21.62
N GLY A 165 -7.02 -8.45 -21.54
CA GLY A 165 -7.43 -9.55 -22.40
C GLY A 165 -6.49 -10.76 -22.35
N GLU A 166 -6.07 -11.21 -23.53
CA GLU A 166 -5.19 -12.37 -23.71
C GLU A 166 -3.80 -12.14 -23.08
N ALA A 167 -3.29 -10.90 -23.16
CA ALA A 167 -1.96 -10.59 -22.66
C ALA A 167 -1.88 -10.79 -21.15
N LEU A 168 -2.81 -10.19 -20.39
CA LEU A 168 -2.84 -10.32 -18.93
C LEU A 168 -2.98 -11.79 -18.49
N ALA A 169 -3.92 -12.52 -19.10
CA ALA A 169 -4.14 -13.94 -18.78
C ALA A 169 -2.88 -14.77 -19.01
N THR A 170 -2.17 -14.53 -20.11
CA THR A 170 -0.94 -15.25 -20.45
C THR A 170 0.19 -14.91 -19.48
N LEU A 171 0.36 -13.63 -19.10
CA LEU A 171 1.37 -13.23 -18.11
C LEU A 171 1.12 -13.87 -16.75
N VAL A 172 -0.13 -13.89 -16.29
CA VAL A 172 -0.52 -14.53 -15.03
C VAL A 172 -0.24 -16.04 -15.04
N VAL A 173 -0.61 -16.73 -16.11
CA VAL A 173 -0.37 -18.19 -16.22
C VAL A 173 1.13 -18.50 -16.23
N ASN A 174 1.94 -17.71 -16.95
CA ASN A 174 3.39 -17.90 -16.96
C ASN A 174 4.03 -17.60 -15.60
N ARG A 175 3.52 -16.60 -14.86
CA ARG A 175 3.95 -16.31 -13.49
C ARG A 175 3.65 -17.46 -12.55
N LEU A 176 2.42 -17.98 -12.55
CA LEU A 176 1.98 -19.08 -11.69
C LEU A 176 2.73 -20.39 -11.97
N ARG A 177 3.13 -20.61 -13.22
CA ARG A 177 3.98 -21.75 -13.61
C ARG A 177 5.45 -21.58 -13.25
N GLY A 178 5.85 -20.42 -12.73
CA GLY A 178 7.23 -20.11 -12.39
C GLY A 178 8.15 -19.91 -13.60
N ALA A 179 7.60 -19.86 -14.82
CA ALA A 179 8.37 -19.69 -16.05
C ALA A 179 8.90 -18.27 -16.20
N LEU A 180 8.19 -17.27 -15.67
CA LEU A 180 8.58 -15.86 -15.70
C LEU A 180 8.32 -15.23 -14.34
N GLN A 181 9.28 -14.47 -13.81
CA GLN A 181 9.05 -13.58 -12.67
C GLN A 181 8.64 -12.21 -13.22
N ILE A 182 7.33 -11.94 -13.25
CA ILE A 182 6.78 -10.75 -13.89
C ILE A 182 5.64 -10.14 -13.09
N ALA A 183 5.50 -8.81 -13.16
CA ALA A 183 4.30 -8.09 -12.74
C ALA A 183 3.98 -6.95 -13.72
N ALA A 184 2.70 -6.59 -13.80
CA ALA A 184 2.21 -5.49 -14.62
C ALA A 184 1.42 -4.48 -13.79
N VAL A 185 1.69 -3.21 -14.03
CA VAL A 185 1.13 -2.02 -13.34
C VAL A 185 0.65 -1.00 -14.37
#